data_AF-A0A976HGQ3-F1
#
_entry.id   AF-A0A976HGQ3-F1
#
_cell.length_a   1.000
_cell.length_b   1.000
_cell.length_c   1.000
_cell.angle_alpha   90.00
_cell.angle_beta   90.00
_cell.angle_gamma   90.00
#
_symmetry.space_group_name_H-M   'P 1'
#
loop_
_entity.id
_entity.type
_entity.pdbx_description
1 polymer ?
#
loop_
_entity_poly.entity_id
_entity_poly.type
_entity_poly.pdbx_seq_one_letter_code
_entity_poly.pdbx_strand_id
1 'polypeptide(L)'
;KYMQFNAAAAMGQPGSAMGTAMGAGMGMAMGAAMAQNAGPWGAAPGAAVPPGPPPAPPAAPAARVWHLAENGATSGPFGEAALARLAAEGRLGRATMVWTQGQDGWKMAADTDLAQLLDSVPPPPPKP
;
A
#
# COMPACT_ATOMS: atom_id res chain seq x y z
N LYS A 1 18.92 -15.16 -11.92
CA LYS A 1 18.34 -14.30 -12.99
C LYS A 1 16.97 -13.71 -12.57
N TYR A 2 16.88 -13.13 -11.36
CA TYR A 2 15.67 -12.44 -10.86
C TYR A 2 15.97 -11.14 -10.08
N MET A 3 17.25 -10.79 -9.83
CA MET A 3 17.61 -9.52 -9.19
C MET A 3 17.75 -8.35 -10.19
N GLN A 4 17.99 -8.64 -11.47
CA GLN A 4 18.25 -7.62 -12.49
C GLN A 4 16.99 -6.81 -12.88
N PHE A 5 15.79 -7.35 -12.64
CA PHE A 5 14.54 -6.63 -12.91
C PHE A 5 14.22 -5.56 -11.85
N ASN A 6 14.58 -5.77 -10.58
CA ASN A 6 14.36 -4.77 -9.53
C ASN A 6 15.30 -3.56 -9.65
N ALA A 7 16.54 -3.79 -10.10
CA ALA A 7 17.49 -2.70 -10.31
C ALA A 7 17.06 -1.79 -11.49
N ALA A 8 16.50 -2.37 -12.56
CA ALA A 8 16.00 -1.60 -13.69
C ALA A 8 14.74 -0.78 -13.35
N ALA A 9 13.85 -1.31 -12.50
CA ALA A 9 12.69 -0.56 -12.02
C ALA A 9 13.08 0.61 -11.10
N ALA A 10 14.16 0.47 -10.31
CA ALA A 10 14.61 1.52 -9.40
C ALA A 10 15.36 2.68 -10.10
N MET A 11 15.98 2.44 -11.27
CA MET A 11 16.71 3.48 -12.02
C MET A 11 15.82 4.41 -12.83
N GLY A 12 14.56 4.04 -13.06
CA GLY A 12 13.56 4.87 -13.75
C GLY A 12 12.63 5.65 -12.83
N GLN A 13 12.71 5.45 -11.50
CA GLN A 13 11.82 6.14 -10.56
C GLN A 13 12.42 7.48 -10.11
N PRO A 14 11.81 8.62 -10.48
CA PRO A 14 12.18 9.90 -9.88
C PRO A 14 11.95 9.80 -8.36
N GLY A 15 13.03 9.91 -7.59
CA GLY A 15 13.02 9.81 -6.12
C GLY A 15 13.65 8.55 -5.52
N SER A 16 14.19 7.61 -6.32
CA SER A 16 14.96 6.49 -5.77
C SER A 16 16.30 6.98 -5.19
N ALA A 17 16.77 6.37 -4.10
CA ALA A 17 18.00 6.76 -3.39
C ALA A 17 19.24 6.83 -4.31
N MET A 18 19.28 5.99 -5.35
CA MET A 18 20.30 6.02 -6.40
C MET A 18 20.13 7.26 -7.31
N GLY A 19 18.91 7.62 -7.69
CA GLY A 19 18.60 8.84 -8.44
C GLY A 19 18.85 10.11 -7.63
N THR A 20 18.64 10.09 -6.31
CA THR A 20 19.01 11.19 -5.41
C THR A 20 20.52 11.29 -5.24
N ALA A 21 21.23 10.16 -5.10
CA ALA A 21 22.70 10.15 -5.03
C ALA A 21 23.35 10.59 -6.35
N MET A 22 22.82 10.17 -7.49
CA MET A 22 23.31 10.56 -8.82
C MET A 22 22.95 12.02 -9.14
N GLY A 23 21.72 12.46 -8.82
CA GLY A 23 21.29 13.85 -8.98
C GLY A 23 22.03 14.82 -8.05
N ALA A 24 22.28 14.42 -6.80
CA ALA A 24 23.10 15.19 -5.87
C ALA A 24 24.58 15.18 -6.28
N GLY A 25 25.13 14.06 -6.73
CA GLY A 25 26.52 13.98 -7.22
C GLY A 25 26.76 14.84 -8.47
N MET A 26 25.82 14.83 -9.42
CA MET A 26 25.87 15.66 -10.63
C MET A 26 25.59 17.15 -10.32
N GLY A 27 24.62 17.42 -9.44
CA GLY A 27 24.25 18.79 -9.03
C GLY A 27 25.33 19.48 -8.18
N MET A 28 26.01 18.75 -7.31
CA MET A 28 27.14 19.26 -6.52
C MET A 28 28.39 19.48 -7.39
N ALA A 29 28.68 18.58 -8.35
CA ALA A 29 29.79 18.76 -9.28
C ALA A 29 29.58 19.99 -10.19
N MET A 30 28.36 20.22 -10.67
CA MET A 30 28.03 21.40 -11.47
C MET A 30 27.98 22.69 -10.62
N GLY A 31 27.49 22.60 -9.38
CA GLY A 31 27.50 23.72 -8.42
C GLY A 31 28.91 24.16 -8.02
N ALA A 32 29.83 23.22 -7.83
CA ALA A 32 31.23 23.51 -7.53
C ALA A 32 31.97 24.15 -8.73
N ALA A 33 31.68 23.71 -9.96
CA ALA A 33 32.24 24.32 -11.17
C ALA A 33 31.71 25.75 -11.41
N MET A 34 30.45 26.02 -11.05
CA MET A 34 29.85 27.35 -11.18
C MET A 34 30.36 28.33 -10.12
N ALA A 35 30.62 27.86 -8.90
CA ALA A 35 31.16 28.67 -7.81
C ALA A 35 32.59 29.17 -8.08
N GLN A 36 33.40 28.43 -8.84
CA GLN A 36 34.75 28.87 -9.22
C GLN A 36 34.77 29.96 -10.31
N ASN A 37 33.66 30.19 -11.02
CA ASN A 37 33.57 31.19 -12.08
C ASN A 37 32.88 32.51 -11.64
N ALA A 38 32.45 32.62 -10.37
CA ALA A 38 31.79 33.81 -9.84
C ALA A 38 32.81 34.81 -9.27
N GLY A 39 33.41 35.61 -10.15
CA GLY A 39 34.28 36.73 -9.80
C GLY A 39 33.52 37.97 -9.26
N PRO A 40 34.24 39.02 -8.82
CA PRO A 40 33.70 40.14 -8.03
C PRO A 40 32.78 41.13 -8.78
N TRP A 41 32.39 40.85 -10.02
CA TRP A 41 31.51 41.69 -10.83
C TRP A 41 30.25 40.91 -11.23
N GLY A 42 29.17 41.08 -10.47
CA GLY A 42 27.81 40.77 -10.92
C GLY A 42 27.16 39.55 -10.27
N ALA A 43 26.53 39.75 -9.11
CA ALA A 43 25.45 38.87 -8.65
C ALA A 43 24.15 39.29 -9.37
N ALA A 44 23.69 38.48 -10.32
CA ALA A 44 22.37 38.62 -10.92
C ALA A 44 21.26 38.40 -9.86
N PRO A 45 20.11 39.08 -9.95
CA PRO A 45 19.07 39.03 -8.92
C PRO A 45 18.55 37.60 -8.74
N GLY A 46 18.36 37.23 -7.47
CA GLY A 46 18.05 35.88 -7.02
C GLY A 46 16.88 35.25 -7.78
N ALA A 47 17.16 34.11 -8.42
CA ALA A 47 16.13 33.19 -8.87
C ALA A 47 15.37 32.68 -7.64
N ALA A 48 14.08 32.97 -7.59
CA ALA A 48 13.17 32.47 -6.58
C ALA A 48 13.25 30.94 -6.52
N VAL A 49 13.55 30.40 -5.33
CA VAL A 49 13.55 28.96 -5.08
C VAL A 49 12.10 28.48 -5.20
N PRO A 50 11.76 27.53 -6.08
CA PRO A 50 10.41 26.99 -6.11
C PRO A 50 10.13 26.31 -4.76
N PRO A 51 8.92 26.47 -4.19
CA PRO A 51 8.55 25.81 -2.95
C PRO A 51 8.68 24.30 -3.14
N GLY A 52 9.34 23.64 -2.18
CA GLY A 52 9.52 22.19 -2.20
C GLY A 52 8.17 21.45 -2.26
N PRO A 53 8.15 20.23 -2.82
CA PRO A 53 6.92 19.45 -2.90
C PRO A 53 6.32 19.27 -1.49
N PRO A 54 4.99 19.35 -1.34
CA PRO A 54 4.33 19.18 -0.06
C PRO A 54 4.65 17.79 0.52
N PRO A 55 4.71 17.64 1.85
CA PRO A 55 4.90 16.34 2.48
C PRO A 55 3.81 15.38 2.00
N ALA A 56 4.21 14.17 1.62
CA ALA A 56 3.28 13.15 1.18
C ALA A 56 2.24 12.87 2.29
N PRO A 57 0.94 12.73 1.96
CA PRO A 57 -0.08 12.44 2.94
C PRO A 57 0.25 11.12 3.66
N PRO A 58 -0.10 10.98 4.96
CA PRO A 58 0.12 9.75 5.70
C PRO A 58 -0.60 8.60 4.96
N ALA A 59 0.10 7.48 4.78
CA ALA A 59 -0.47 6.29 4.16
C ALA A 59 -1.72 5.87 4.95
N ALA A 60 -2.86 5.76 4.27
CA ALA A 60 -4.10 5.28 4.89
C ALA A 60 -3.87 3.89 5.52
N PRO A 61 -4.52 3.59 6.67
CA PRO A 61 -4.41 2.26 7.26
C PRO A 61 -4.86 1.20 6.25
N ALA A 62 -4.06 0.15 6.09
CA ALA A 62 -4.40 -0.94 5.19
C ALA A 62 -5.75 -1.55 5.61
N ALA A 63 -6.71 -1.54 4.68
CA ALA A 63 -8.02 -2.15 4.92
C ALA A 63 -7.84 -3.63 5.27
N ARG A 64 -8.56 -4.10 6.30
CA ARG A 64 -8.46 -5.49 6.75
C ARG A 64 -8.98 -6.44 5.67
N VAL A 65 -8.17 -7.43 5.31
CA VAL A 65 -8.51 -8.46 4.33
C VAL A 65 -8.67 -9.82 5.00
N TRP A 66 -9.57 -10.63 4.48
CA TRP A 66 -9.93 -11.93 5.04
C TRP A 66 -9.78 -13.05 4.01
N HIS A 67 -9.37 -14.20 4.49
CA HIS A 67 -9.35 -15.45 3.76
C HIS A 67 -10.36 -16.41 4.38
N LEU A 68 -11.05 -17.20 3.55
CA LEU A 68 -12.00 -18.22 3.99
C LEU A 68 -11.44 -19.61 3.64
N ALA A 69 -11.67 -20.58 4.50
CA ALA A 69 -11.52 -21.98 4.14
C ALA A 69 -12.86 -22.49 3.59
N GLU A 70 -12.93 -22.72 2.28
CA GLU A 70 -14.10 -23.25 1.59
C GLU A 70 -13.71 -24.61 0.97
N ASN A 71 -14.42 -25.68 1.32
CA ASN A 71 -14.21 -27.03 0.76
C ASN A 71 -12.75 -27.54 0.83
N GLY A 72 -12.02 -27.20 1.90
CA GLY A 72 -10.61 -27.59 2.05
C GLY A 72 -9.61 -26.74 1.26
N ALA A 73 -10.08 -25.70 0.57
CA ALA A 73 -9.24 -24.72 -0.12
C ALA A 73 -9.33 -23.34 0.56
N THR A 74 -8.27 -22.55 0.39
CA THR A 74 -8.26 -21.14 0.81
C THR A 74 -8.79 -20.26 -0.31
N SER A 75 -9.72 -19.38 0.03
CA SER A 75 -10.41 -18.44 -0.87
C SER A 75 -10.19 -17.01 -0.37
N GLY A 76 -9.97 -16.04 -1.27
CA GLY A 76 -9.71 -14.64 -0.94
C GLY A 76 -8.38 -14.11 -1.52
N PRO A 77 -7.91 -12.92 -1.11
CA PRO A 77 -8.42 -12.07 -0.03
C PRO A 77 -9.75 -11.37 -0.34
N PHE A 78 -10.61 -11.23 0.68
CA PHE A 78 -11.87 -10.51 0.62
C PHE A 78 -11.84 -9.28 1.54
N GLY A 79 -12.35 -8.16 1.04
CA GLY A 79 -12.69 -7.01 1.86
C GLY A 79 -14.09 -7.13 2.47
N GLU A 80 -14.41 -6.23 3.39
CA GLU A 80 -15.65 -6.25 4.18
C GLU A 80 -16.93 -6.30 3.33
N ALA A 81 -17.00 -5.50 2.26
CA ALA A 81 -18.14 -5.50 1.34
C ALA A 81 -18.34 -6.85 0.63
N ALA A 82 -17.25 -7.54 0.27
CA ALA A 82 -17.32 -8.86 -0.34
C ALA A 82 -17.78 -9.92 0.67
N LEU A 83 -17.34 -9.82 1.94
CA LEU A 83 -17.78 -10.70 3.02
C LEU A 83 -19.27 -10.55 3.32
N ALA A 84 -19.79 -9.31 3.34
CA ALA A 84 -21.22 -9.05 3.50
C ALA A 84 -22.04 -9.75 2.41
N ARG A 85 -21.58 -9.67 1.15
CA ARG A 85 -22.21 -10.40 0.05
C ARG A 85 -22.12 -11.92 0.22
N LEU A 86 -20.96 -12.46 0.58
CA LEU A 86 -20.78 -13.90 0.81
C LEU A 86 -21.64 -14.42 1.95
N ALA A 87 -21.84 -13.61 3.00
CA ALA A 87 -22.74 -13.92 4.10
C ALA A 87 -24.20 -13.96 3.64
N ALA A 88 -24.63 -12.99 2.83
CA ALA A 88 -25.97 -12.98 2.24
C ALA A 88 -26.22 -14.16 1.30
N GLU A 89 -25.19 -14.63 0.58
CA GLU A 89 -25.22 -15.82 -0.26
C GLU A 89 -25.16 -17.14 0.52
N GLY A 90 -24.94 -17.10 1.84
CA GLY A 90 -24.80 -18.28 2.68
C GLY A 90 -23.47 -19.04 2.54
N ARG A 91 -22.49 -18.44 1.85
CA ARG A 91 -21.13 -18.99 1.70
C ARG A 91 -20.24 -18.70 2.91
N LEU A 92 -20.50 -17.57 3.58
CA LEU A 92 -19.89 -17.20 4.83
C LEU A 92 -20.92 -17.34 5.96
N GLY A 93 -20.61 -18.14 6.97
CA GLY A 93 -21.42 -18.30 8.16
C GLY A 93 -20.57 -18.35 9.42
N ARG A 94 -21.24 -18.43 10.58
CA ARG A 94 -20.58 -18.44 11.90
C ARG A 94 -19.53 -19.52 12.07
N ALA A 95 -19.76 -20.70 11.50
CA ALA A 95 -18.85 -21.84 11.56
C ALA A 95 -17.76 -21.84 10.47
N THR A 96 -17.78 -20.91 9.53
CA THR A 96 -16.77 -20.82 8.46
C THR A 96 -15.42 -20.49 9.09
N MET A 97 -14.38 -21.25 8.76
CA MET A 97 -13.02 -20.88 9.17
C MET A 97 -12.53 -19.71 8.33
N VAL A 98 -12.02 -18.71 9.01
CA VAL A 98 -11.49 -17.48 8.43
C VAL A 98 -10.09 -17.20 8.99
N TRP A 99 -9.30 -16.48 8.20
CA TRP A 99 -8.00 -15.99 8.62
C TRP A 99 -7.80 -14.54 8.15
N THR A 100 -7.14 -13.74 8.98
CA THR A 100 -6.71 -12.38 8.62
C THR A 100 -5.31 -12.13 9.16
N GLN A 101 -4.61 -11.15 8.59
CA GLN A 101 -3.28 -10.77 9.04
C GLN A 101 -3.31 -10.35 10.52
N GLY A 102 -2.38 -10.90 11.31
CA GLY A 102 -2.28 -10.63 12.75
C GLY A 102 -3.17 -11.50 13.64
N GLN A 103 -3.95 -12.42 13.05
CA GLN A 103 -4.67 -13.45 13.80
C GLN A 103 -3.79 -14.68 14.06
N ASP A 104 -4.01 -15.32 15.21
CA ASP A 104 -3.39 -16.59 15.57
C ASP A 104 -4.08 -17.76 14.85
N GLY A 105 -3.66 -17.99 13.61
CA GLY A 105 -4.17 -19.08 12.76
C GLY A 105 -5.64 -18.92 12.34
N TRP A 106 -6.18 -19.98 11.75
CA TRP A 106 -7.57 -20.02 11.30
C TRP A 106 -8.52 -20.06 12.50
N LYS A 107 -9.55 -19.22 12.50
CA LYS A 107 -10.59 -19.17 13.55
C LYS A 107 -11.98 -19.22 12.94
N MET A 108 -12.99 -19.65 13.70
CA MET A 108 -14.38 -19.57 13.21
C MET A 108 -14.80 -18.11 13.08
N ALA A 109 -15.57 -17.75 12.06
CA ALA A 109 -16.03 -16.38 11.84
C ALA A 109 -16.81 -15.79 13.03
N ALA A 110 -17.44 -16.64 13.85
CA ALA A 110 -18.09 -16.24 15.10
C ALA A 110 -17.11 -15.77 16.20
N ASP A 111 -15.84 -16.20 16.16
CA ASP A 111 -14.81 -15.88 17.15
C ASP A 111 -13.91 -14.70 16.71
N THR A 112 -14.35 -13.95 15.69
CA THR A 112 -13.61 -12.84 15.11
C THR A 112 -14.49 -11.60 14.95
N ASP A 113 -13.87 -10.51 14.49
CA ASP A 113 -14.54 -9.25 14.17
C ASP A 113 -15.67 -9.41 13.12
N LEU A 114 -15.69 -10.54 12.38
CA LEU A 114 -16.77 -10.85 11.43
C LEU A 114 -18.09 -11.24 12.10
N ALA A 115 -18.11 -11.54 13.40
CA ALA A 115 -19.35 -11.81 14.12
C ALA A 115 -20.35 -10.66 14.00
N GLN A 116 -19.88 -9.41 14.10
CA GLN A 116 -20.74 -8.21 13.97
C GLN A 116 -21.30 -8.06 12.55
N LEU A 117 -20.49 -8.39 11.54
CA LEU A 117 -20.94 -8.39 10.15
C LEU A 117 -22.04 -9.44 9.96
N LEU A 118 -21.84 -10.65 10.48
CA LEU A 118 -22.82 -11.74 10.40
C LEU A 118 -24.12 -11.44 11.15
N ASP A 119 -24.07 -10.70 12.26
CA ASP A 119 -25.27 -10.26 12.99
C ASP A 119 -26.06 -9.18 12.25
N SER A 120 -25.41 -8.45 11.35
CA SER A 120 -26.05 -7.41 10.53
C SER A 120 -26.69 -7.97 9.26
N VAL A 121 -26.38 -9.22 8.89
CA VAL A 121 -27.00 -9.88 7.73
C VAL A 121 -28.25 -10.64 8.20
N PRO A 122 -29.45 -10.27 7.73
CA PRO A 122 -30.66 -11.02 8.06
C PRO A 122 -30.50 -12.48 7.60
N PRO A 123 -31.07 -13.47 8.31
CA PRO A 123 -30.97 -14.86 7.92
C PRO A 123 -31.45 -15.04 6.47
N PRO A 124 -30.78 -15.88 5.67
CA PRO A 124 -31.12 -16.04 4.26
C PRO A 124 -32.58 -16.51 4.12
N PRO A 125 -33.35 -15.97 3.15
CA PRO A 125 -34.74 -16.35 2.95
C PRO A 125 -34.84 -17.86 2.67
N PRO A 126 -35.89 -18.53 3.16
CA PRO A 126 -36.10 -19.95 2.90
C PRO A 126 -36.18 -20.19 1.39
N LYS A 127 -35.57 -21.30 0.95
CA LYS A 127 -35.61 -21.72 -0.46
C LYS A 127 -37.08 -22.07 -0.81
N PRO A 128 -37.58 -21.68 -2.01
CA PRO A 128 -38.93 -22.04 -2.45
C PRO A 128 -39.09 -23.55 -2.65
#